data_AF-A0A0L8JFZ4-F1
#
_entry.id   AF-A0A0L8JFZ4-F1
#
_cell.length_a   1.000
_cell.length_b   1.000
_cell.length_c   1.000
_cell.angle_alpha   90.00
_cell.angle_beta   90.00
_cell.angle_gamma   90.00
#
_symmetry.space_group_name_H-M   'P 1'
#
loop_
_entity.id
_entity.type
_entity.pdbx_description
1 polymer ?
#
loop_
_entity_poly.entity_id
_entity_poly.type
_entity_poly.pdbx_seq_one_letter_code
_entity_poly.pdbx_strand_id
1 'polypeptide(L)'
;MSHGPGPRSELVGFSIDLTVEEARRRAEVVAALGPDWDPVAVLREEEAAHALLYSGLDEEQQRLHAMLVAAGVLPGEVPGRASSA
;
A
#
# COMPACT_ATOMS: atom_id res chain seq x y z
N MET A 1 57.11 -24.96 9.75
CA MET A 1 56.08 -24.87 8.68
C MET A 1 55.27 -23.63 8.96
N SER A 2 55.49 -22.57 8.19
CA SER A 2 54.78 -21.29 8.37
C SER A 2 53.51 -21.33 7.53
N HIS A 3 52.34 -21.32 8.16
CA HIS A 3 51.07 -21.15 7.46
C HIS A 3 50.95 -19.67 7.05
N GLY A 4 51.24 -19.38 5.78
CA GLY A 4 50.96 -18.07 5.20
C GLY A 4 49.45 -17.80 5.21
N PRO A 5 49.01 -16.53 5.26
CA PRO A 5 47.59 -16.19 5.28
C PRO A 5 46.92 -16.74 4.02
N GLY A 6 45.89 -17.57 4.22
CA GLY A 6 45.07 -18.10 3.13
C GLY A 6 44.42 -16.97 2.32
N PRO A 7 44.02 -17.23 1.06
CA PRO A 7 43.41 -16.21 0.22
C PRO A 7 42.16 -15.67 0.91
N ARG A 8 42.14 -14.36 1.16
CA ARG A 8 40.93 -13.67 1.61
C ARG A 8 39.95 -13.70 0.44
N SER A 9 38.79 -14.30 0.64
CA SER A 9 37.71 -14.26 -0.35
C SER A 9 37.41 -12.80 -0.68
N GLU A 10 37.67 -12.39 -1.92
CA GLU A 10 37.38 -11.04 -2.37
C GLU A 10 35.86 -10.85 -2.42
N LEU A 11 35.37 -9.77 -1.80
CA LEU A 11 33.96 -9.42 -1.83
C LEU A 11 33.62 -8.87 -3.22
N VAL A 12 32.64 -9.47 -3.88
CA VAL A 12 32.10 -8.95 -5.14
C VAL A 12 31.13 -7.82 -4.83
N GLY A 13 31.31 -6.67 -5.48
CA GLY A 13 30.37 -5.55 -5.37
C GLY A 13 29.01 -5.92 -5.95
N PHE A 14 27.98 -5.93 -5.10
CA PHE A 14 26.59 -6.11 -5.50
C PHE A 14 25.86 -4.77 -5.40
N SER A 15 25.31 -4.30 -6.51
CA SER A 15 24.48 -3.10 -6.58
C SER A 15 23.17 -3.46 -7.27
N ILE A 16 22.05 -2.97 -6.75
CA ILE A 16 20.71 -3.21 -7.28
C ILE A 16 19.95 -1.89 -7.30
N ASP A 17 19.29 -1.61 -8.42
CA ASP A 17 18.39 -0.46 -8.53
C ASP A 17 16.98 -0.88 -8.07
N LEU A 18 16.62 -0.48 -6.86
CA LEU A 18 15.32 -0.80 -6.28
C LEU A 18 14.15 -0.14 -7.02
N THR A 19 14.40 0.94 -7.77
CA THR A 19 13.36 1.60 -8.57
C THR A 19 12.93 0.69 -9.72
N VAL A 20 13.90 0.10 -10.41
CA VAL A 20 13.65 -0.85 -11.51
C VAL A 20 13.01 -2.12 -10.98
N GLU A 21 13.51 -2.65 -9.86
CA GLU A 21 12.95 -3.89 -9.30
C GLU A 21 11.54 -3.69 -8.72
N GLU A 22 11.23 -2.52 -8.15
CA GLU A 22 9.87 -2.20 -7.72
C GLU A 22 8.91 -2.06 -8.92
N ALA A 23 9.37 -1.45 -10.02
CA ALA A 23 8.57 -1.39 -11.25
C ALA A 23 8.27 -2.79 -11.80
N ARG A 24 9.28 -3.69 -11.81
CA ARG A 24 9.10 -5.09 -12.19
C ARG A 24 8.11 -5.80 -11.25
N ARG A 25 8.29 -5.67 -9.94
CA ARG A 25 7.38 -6.29 -8.95
C ARG A 25 5.93 -5.84 -9.17
N ARG A 26 5.69 -4.54 -9.38
CA ARG A 26 4.35 -4.01 -9.65
C ARG A 26 3.76 -4.56 -10.95
N ALA A 27 4.57 -4.64 -12.01
CA ALA A 27 4.12 -5.21 -13.28
C ALA A 27 3.69 -6.67 -13.13
N GLU A 28 4.47 -7.49 -12.41
CA GLU A 28 4.12 -8.90 -12.14
C GLU A 28 2.84 -9.02 -11.29
N VAL A 29 2.65 -8.13 -10.31
CA VAL A 29 1.41 -8.08 -9.52
C VAL A 29 0.20 -7.79 -10.41
N VAL A 30 0.28 -6.77 -11.27
CA VAL A 30 -0.82 -6.43 -12.20
C VAL A 30 -1.07 -7.57 -13.18
N ALA A 31 -0.02 -8.22 -13.69
CA ALA A 31 -0.15 -9.39 -14.57
C ALA A 31 -0.85 -10.56 -13.87
N ALA A 32 -0.54 -10.81 -12.59
CA ALA A 32 -1.16 -11.87 -11.81
C ALA A 32 -2.65 -11.62 -11.49
N LEU A 33 -3.08 -10.36 -11.42
CA LEU A 33 -4.50 -9.98 -11.25
C LEU A 33 -5.33 -10.26 -12.51
N GLY A 34 -4.67 -10.33 -13.67
CA GLY A 34 -5.29 -10.72 -14.94
C GLY A 34 -5.95 -9.57 -15.70
N PRO A 35 -6.34 -9.80 -16.96
CA PRO A 35 -6.86 -8.77 -17.86
C PRO A 35 -8.25 -8.26 -17.48
N ASP A 36 -9.01 -9.03 -16.70
CA ASP A 36 -10.37 -8.67 -16.27
C ASP A 36 -10.39 -7.85 -14.98
N TRP A 37 -9.22 -7.58 -14.38
CA TRP A 37 -9.13 -6.77 -13.17
C TRP A 37 -9.40 -5.29 -13.48
N ASP A 38 -10.51 -4.77 -12.94
CA ASP A 38 -10.84 -3.35 -12.96
C ASP A 38 -10.43 -2.69 -11.63
N PRO A 39 -9.29 -1.97 -11.57
CA PRO A 39 -8.83 -1.33 -10.34
C PRO A 39 -9.79 -0.24 -9.86
N VAL A 40 -10.56 0.38 -10.75
CA VAL A 40 -11.51 1.43 -10.38
C VAL A 40 -12.75 0.81 -9.76
N ALA A 41 -13.22 -0.33 -10.27
CA ALA A 41 -14.30 -1.09 -9.62
C ALA A 41 -13.90 -1.53 -8.20
N VAL A 42 -12.70 -2.10 -8.03
CA VAL A 42 -12.22 -2.50 -6.70
C VAL A 42 -12.13 -1.32 -5.73
N LEU A 43 -11.62 -0.16 -6.18
CA LEU A 43 -11.58 1.03 -5.32
C LEU A 43 -12.96 1.52 -4.89
N ARG A 44 -13.96 1.44 -5.78
CA ARG A 44 -15.36 1.78 -5.45
C ARG A 44 -15.97 0.79 -4.47
N GLU A 45 -15.68 -0.50 -4.62
CA GLU A 45 -16.13 -1.53 -3.70
C GLU A 45 -15.54 -1.35 -2.30
N GLU A 46 -14.25 -1.02 -2.21
CA GLU A 46 -13.58 -0.68 -0.94
C GLU A 46 -14.20 0.55 -0.28
N GLU A 47 -14.52 1.60 -1.05
CA GLU A 47 -15.20 2.79 -0.53
C GLU A 47 -16.62 2.48 -0.03
N ALA A 48 -17.37 1.64 -0.76
CA ALA A 48 -18.68 1.18 -0.33
C ALA A 48 -18.59 0.33 0.96
N ALA A 49 -17.61 -0.56 1.05
CA ALA A 49 -17.35 -1.34 2.25
C ALA A 49 -16.98 -0.46 3.44
N HIS A 50 -16.18 0.58 3.22
CA HIS A 50 -15.83 1.56 4.25
C HIS A 50 -17.05 2.34 4.75
N ALA A 51 -17.93 2.77 3.84
CA ALA A 51 -19.18 3.43 4.21
C ALA A 51 -20.10 2.53 5.05
N LEU A 52 -20.13 1.22 4.75
CA LEU A 52 -20.92 0.26 5.51
C LEU A 52 -20.46 0.15 6.98
N LEU A 53 -19.16 0.25 7.27
CA LEU A 53 -18.62 0.17 8.65
C LEU A 53 -19.27 1.18 9.60
N TYR A 54 -19.67 2.34 9.09
CA TYR A 54 -20.21 3.44 9.87
C TYR A 54 -21.68 3.77 9.52
N SER A 55 -22.33 2.93 8.71
CA SER A 55 -23.71 3.14 8.26
C SER A 55 -24.75 3.02 9.38
N GLY A 56 -24.42 2.30 10.46
CA GLY A 56 -25.33 2.02 11.58
C GLY A 56 -25.09 2.88 12.83
N LEU A 57 -24.29 3.94 12.74
CA LEU A 57 -23.97 4.76 13.92
C LEU A 57 -25.18 5.56 14.38
N ASP A 58 -25.45 5.52 15.68
CA ASP A 58 -26.37 6.44 16.33
C ASP A 58 -25.80 7.87 16.42
N GLU A 59 -26.60 8.83 16.89
CA GLU A 59 -26.20 10.24 16.95
C GLU A 59 -24.97 10.49 17.83
N GLU A 60 -24.78 9.75 18.92
CA GLU A 60 -23.62 9.91 19.80
C GLU A 60 -22.37 9.33 19.13
N GLN A 61 -22.51 8.16 18.52
CA GLN A 61 -21.46 7.50 17.76
C GLN A 61 -21.04 8.32 16.53
N GLN A 62 -21.97 8.99 15.83
CA GLN A 62 -21.65 9.90 14.73
C GLN A 62 -20.83 11.10 15.21
N ARG A 63 -21.19 11.70 16.37
CA ARG A 63 -20.43 12.79 16.97
C ARG A 63 -19.01 12.35 17.35
N LEU A 64 -18.88 11.17 17.95
CA LEU A 64 -17.58 10.61 18.30
C LEU A 64 -16.74 10.31 17.04
N HIS A 65 -17.35 9.71 16.03
CA HIS A 65 -16.69 9.44 14.75
C HIS A 65 -16.15 10.73 14.11
N ALA A 66 -16.97 11.78 14.04
CA ALA A 66 -16.55 13.09 13.51
C ALA A 66 -15.37 13.69 14.30
N MET A 67 -15.38 13.57 15.64
CA MET A 67 -14.28 14.01 16.49
C MET A 67 -12.98 13.23 16.20
N LEU A 68 -13.08 11.90 16.04
CA LEU A 68 -11.92 11.05 15.74
C LEU A 68 -11.33 11.32 14.36
N VAL A 69 -12.18 11.60 13.37
CA VAL A 69 -11.73 12.05 12.04
C VAL A 69 -11.02 13.40 12.13
N ALA A 70 -11.60 14.38 12.83
CA ALA A 70 -10.98 15.70 13.02
C ALA A 70 -9.63 15.62 13.76
N ALA A 71 -9.50 14.68 14.70
CA ALA A 71 -8.26 14.41 15.42
C ALA A 71 -7.23 13.61 14.61
N GLY A 72 -7.58 13.13 13.41
CA GLY A 72 -6.72 12.28 12.57
C GLY A 72 -6.54 10.85 13.09
N VAL A 73 -7.35 10.42 14.06
CA VAL A 73 -7.34 9.05 14.58
C VAL A 73 -8.01 8.10 13.59
N LEU A 74 -9.08 8.56 12.97
CA LEU A 74 -9.72 7.85 11.86
C LEU A 74 -9.41 8.55 10.54
N PRO A 75 -9.32 7.79 9.42
CA PRO A 75 -9.19 8.40 8.11
C PRO A 75 -10.42 9.25 7.81
N GLY A 76 -10.22 10.51 7.45
CA GLY A 76 -11.28 11.34 6.89
C GLY A 76 -11.53 11.02 5.41
N GLU A 77 -12.52 11.69 4.82
CA GLU A 77 -12.64 11.79 3.36
C GLU A 77 -11.39 12.53 2.84
N VAL A 78 -10.38 11.77 2.42
CA VAL A 78 -9.17 12.36 1.83
C VAL A 78 -9.52 12.81 0.42
N PRO A 79 -9.39 14.11 0.08
CA PRO A 79 -9.52 14.57 -1.29
C PRO A 79 -8.36 13.96 -2.09
N GLY A 80 -8.65 12.91 -2.86
CA GLY A 80 -7.63 12.15 -3.59
C GLY A 80 -7.92 10.65 -3.71
N ARG A 81 -8.88 10.08 -2.97
CA ARG A 81 -9.26 8.66 -3.13
C ARG A 81 -10.05 8.36 -4.42
N ALA A 82 -10.72 9.35 -5.02
CA ALA A 82 -11.10 9.36 -6.43
C ALA A 82 -11.59 10.78 -6.81
N SER A 83 -10.68 11.65 -7.21
CA SER A 83 -11.04 12.77 -8.09
C SER A 83 -10.07 12.78 -9.24
N SER A 84 -10.41 11.97 -10.24
CA SER A 84 -9.86 12.07 -11.60
C SER A 84 -11.03 12.48 -12.48
N ALA A 85 -11.18 13.80 -12.65
CA ALA A 85 -11.97 14.42 -13.70
C ALA A 85 -11.01 15.26 -14.55
#